data_AF-A0A3P7LHC2-F1
#
_entry.id   AF-A0A3P7LHC2-F1
#
_cell.length_a   1.000
_cell.length_b   1.000
_cell.length_c   1.000
_cell.angle_alpha   90.00
_cell.angle_beta   90.00
_cell.angle_gamma   90.00
#
_symmetry.space_group_name_H-M   'P 1'
#
loop_
_entity.id
_entity.type
_entity.pdbx_description
1 polymer ?
#
loop_
_entity_poly.entity_id
_entity_poly.type
_entity_poly.pdbx_seq_one_letter_code
_entity_poly.pdbx_strand_id
1 'polypeptide(L)'
;RELDKEGREVASNKGYKYFGAAKDLPGVRELFEESKELEQMRKTRAELMKNVDADYYGYLDDDDGLLIPLEKEEEKRAIEQAEKYFAEHGAERFQKEFGEDDLEEDIYKIHDVGVIPYILLFED
;
A
#
# COMPACT_ATOMS: atom_id res chain seq x y z
N ARG A 1 -0.19 19.42 -21.19
CA ARG A 1 1.03 19.89 -21.90
C ARG A 1 0.72 21.27 -22.45
N GLU A 2 1.43 22.29 -21.98
CA GLU A 2 1.36 23.61 -22.60
C GLU A 2 2.54 23.79 -23.54
N LEU A 3 2.28 24.42 -24.68
CA LEU A 3 3.26 24.63 -25.74
C LEU A 3 3.62 26.12 -25.81
N ASP A 4 4.89 26.41 -26.08
CA ASP A 4 5.35 27.76 -26.33
C ASP A 4 4.93 28.23 -27.75
N LYS A 5 5.23 29.50 -28.05
CA LYS A 5 5.03 30.12 -29.36
C LYS A 5 5.76 29.43 -30.51
N GLU A 6 6.76 28.60 -30.22
CA GLU A 6 7.47 27.75 -31.19
C GLU A 6 6.95 26.30 -31.21
N GLY A 7 5.86 26.00 -30.49
CA GLY A 7 5.24 24.68 -30.41
C GLY A 7 5.99 23.68 -29.53
N ARG A 8 6.96 24.11 -28.72
CA ARG A 8 7.74 23.25 -27.82
C ARG A 8 7.09 23.19 -26.44
N GLU A 9 7.24 22.06 -25.77
CA GLU A 9 6.72 21.90 -24.41
C GLU A 9 7.41 22.81 -23.42
N VAL A 10 6.58 23.47 -22.63
CA VAL A 10 7.03 24.39 -21.59
C VAL A 10 7.35 23.54 -20.36
N ALA A 11 8.64 23.47 -20.05
CA ALA A 11 9.08 22.87 -18.81
C ALA A 11 8.65 23.77 -17.64
N SER A 12 8.13 23.16 -16.57
CA SER A 12 7.50 23.82 -15.43
C SER A 12 8.20 23.39 -14.15
N ASN A 13 8.62 24.34 -13.32
CA ASN A 13 9.23 24.06 -12.01
C ASN A 13 8.64 25.04 -10.97
N LYS A 14 8.22 24.54 -9.80
CA LYS A 14 7.70 25.32 -8.65
C LYS A 14 6.55 26.29 -8.99
N GLY A 15 5.70 25.95 -9.96
CA GLY A 15 4.49 26.71 -10.32
C GLY A 15 4.68 27.85 -11.33
N TYR A 16 5.90 28.08 -11.82
CA TYR A 16 6.19 29.07 -12.86
C TYR A 16 6.59 28.41 -14.18
N LYS A 17 6.23 29.08 -15.27
CA LYS A 17 6.45 28.63 -16.65
C LYS A 17 7.35 29.62 -17.37
N TYR A 18 8.41 29.11 -17.97
CA TYR A 18 9.42 29.92 -18.65
C TYR A 18 9.38 29.64 -20.15
N PHE A 19 9.19 30.70 -20.95
CA PHE A 19 8.95 30.60 -22.40
C PHE A 19 10.09 31.27 -23.19
N GLY A 20 10.39 30.75 -24.39
CA GLY A 20 11.38 31.34 -25.29
C GLY A 20 12.72 31.61 -24.60
N ALA A 21 13.26 32.82 -24.74
CA ALA A 21 14.53 33.24 -24.13
C ALA A 21 14.52 33.31 -22.60
N ALA A 22 13.35 33.36 -21.95
CA ALA A 22 13.27 33.46 -20.50
C ALA A 22 13.78 32.20 -19.80
N LYS A 23 13.77 31.05 -20.48
CA LYS A 23 14.34 29.79 -19.98
C LYS A 23 15.87 29.77 -20.01
N ASP A 24 16.49 30.62 -20.83
CA ASP A 24 17.94 30.68 -21.04
C ASP A 24 18.61 31.72 -20.12
N LEU A 25 17.83 32.38 -19.26
CA LEU A 25 18.35 33.32 -18.26
C LEU A 25 19.17 32.59 -17.19
N PRO A 26 20.26 33.21 -16.70
CA PRO A 26 20.99 32.70 -15.55
C PRO A 26 20.06 32.65 -14.33
N GLY A 27 20.13 31.56 -13.58
CA GLY A 27 19.19 31.15 -12.53
C GLY A 27 18.05 30.26 -13.03
N VAL A 28 17.46 30.54 -14.19
CA VAL A 28 16.31 29.78 -14.72
C VAL A 28 16.77 28.53 -15.47
N ARG A 29 17.84 28.65 -16.26
CA ARG A 29 18.42 27.54 -17.00
C ARG A 29 18.90 26.42 -16.08
N GLU A 30 19.52 26.79 -14.96
CA GLU A 30 20.06 25.88 -13.95
C GLU A 30 18.92 25.06 -13.30
N LEU A 31 17.73 25.65 -13.09
CA LEU A 31 16.54 24.93 -12.58
C LEU A 31 16.07 23.81 -13.54
N PHE A 32 16.32 23.96 -14.84
CA PHE A 32 15.98 22.95 -15.84
C PHE A 32 17.06 21.89 -15.99
N GLU A 33 18.33 22.26 -15.87
CA GLU A 33 19.45 21.32 -15.86
C GLU A 33 19.36 20.38 -14.65
N GLU A 34 19.15 20.93 -13.44
CA GLU A 34 18.93 20.16 -12.21
C GLU A 34 17.73 19.19 -12.34
N SER A 35 16.62 19.65 -12.95
CA SER A 35 15.45 18.79 -13.16
C SER A 35 15.71 17.63 -14.12
N LYS A 36 16.55 17.81 -15.14
CA LYS A 36 16.92 16.75 -16.09
C LYS A 36 17.81 15.69 -15.44
N GLU A 37 18.74 16.11 -14.59
CA GLU A 37 19.56 15.18 -13.80
C GLU A 37 18.69 14.35 -12.86
N LEU A 38 17.72 14.98 -12.18
CA LEU A 38 16.74 14.27 -11.35
C LEU A 38 15.88 13.29 -12.16
N GLU A 39 15.40 13.68 -13.34
CA GLU A 39 14.57 12.83 -14.20
C GLU A 39 15.34 11.60 -14.72
N GLN A 40 16.64 11.76 -15.01
CA GLN A 40 17.52 10.64 -15.40
C GLN A 40 17.78 9.67 -14.23
N MET A 41 17.76 10.14 -12.99
CA MET A 41 17.92 9.29 -11.80
C MET A 41 16.63 8.55 -11.42
N ARG A 42 15.47 8.96 -11.94
CA ARG A 42 14.20 8.28 -11.63
C ARG A 42 14.12 6.98 -12.41
N LYS A 43 13.93 5.88 -11.67
CA LYS A 43 13.66 4.57 -12.28
C LYS A 43 12.40 4.66 -13.14
N THR A 44 12.48 4.10 -14.35
CA THR A 44 11.31 4.04 -15.23
C THR A 44 10.27 3.08 -14.66
N ARG A 45 9.00 3.23 -15.06
CA ARG A 45 7.94 2.28 -14.67
C ARG A 45 8.32 0.84 -15.04
N ALA A 46 8.95 0.65 -16.20
CA ALA A 46 9.39 -0.68 -16.64
C ALA A 46 10.47 -1.26 -15.73
N GLU A 47 11.43 -0.46 -15.27
CA GLU A 47 12.47 -0.89 -14.31
C GLU A 47 11.89 -1.23 -12.93
N LEU A 48 10.87 -0.50 -12.48
CA LEU A 48 10.18 -0.80 -11.24
C LEU A 48 9.41 -2.12 -11.34
N MET A 49 8.69 -2.33 -12.44
CA MET A 49 7.90 -3.54 -12.67
C MET A 49 8.74 -4.79 -12.91
N LYS A 50 10.03 -4.64 -13.25
CA LYS A 50 10.93 -5.77 -13.51
C LYS A 50 11.13 -6.68 -12.29
N ASN A 51 11.00 -6.15 -11.08
CA ASN A 51 11.18 -6.91 -9.84
C ASN A 51 9.82 -7.20 -9.15
N VAL A 52 8.72 -6.99 -9.87
CA VAL A 52 7.37 -7.29 -9.39
C VAL A 52 7.00 -8.65 -9.96
N ASP A 53 7.34 -9.69 -9.21
CA ASP A 53 7.16 -11.09 -9.61
C ASP A 53 5.91 -11.71 -8.95
N ALA A 54 5.64 -12.99 -9.20
CA ALA A 54 4.52 -13.71 -8.61
C ALA A 54 4.55 -13.69 -7.07
N ASP A 55 5.75 -13.74 -6.48
CA ASP A 55 6.02 -13.62 -5.05
C ASP A 55 5.48 -12.30 -4.47
N TYR A 56 5.55 -11.20 -5.23
CA TYR A 56 5.01 -9.90 -4.79
C TYR A 56 3.49 -9.94 -4.60
N TYR A 57 2.81 -10.80 -5.35
CA TYR A 57 1.37 -11.01 -5.25
C TYR A 57 1.00 -12.20 -4.36
N GLY A 58 1.96 -12.79 -3.64
CA GLY A 58 1.73 -13.89 -2.69
C GLY A 58 1.35 -15.22 -3.33
N TYR A 59 1.57 -15.41 -4.64
CA TYR A 59 1.17 -16.66 -5.33
C TYR A 59 1.88 -17.92 -4.82
N LEU A 60 2.98 -17.78 -4.06
CA LEU A 60 3.82 -18.87 -3.56
C LEU A 60 3.77 -19.03 -2.04
N ASP A 61 3.02 -18.19 -1.33
CA ASP A 61 2.94 -18.24 0.13
C ASP A 61 2.26 -19.54 0.62
N ASP A 62 1.37 -20.13 -0.20
CA ASP A 62 0.67 -21.38 0.10
C ASP A 62 1.53 -22.64 -0.15
N ASP A 63 2.64 -22.51 -0.89
CA ASP A 63 3.45 -23.66 -1.38
C ASP A 63 4.57 -24.08 -0.40
N ASP A 64 4.83 -23.32 0.67
CA ASP A 64 5.87 -23.63 1.66
C ASP A 64 5.49 -24.76 2.64
N GLY A 65 4.22 -25.16 2.62
CA GLY A 65 3.65 -26.21 3.47
C GLY A 65 3.49 -25.84 4.94
N LEU A 66 3.71 -24.57 5.33
CA LEU A 66 3.52 -24.07 6.70
C LEU A 66 2.06 -23.78 7.02
N LEU A 67 1.26 -23.41 6.02
CA LEU A 67 -0.15 -23.02 6.19
C LEU A 67 -0.99 -24.15 6.81
N ILE A 68 -0.93 -25.37 6.23
CA ILE A 68 -1.76 -26.51 6.66
C ILE A 68 -1.54 -26.90 8.13
N PRO A 69 -0.28 -27.03 8.63
CA PRO A 69 -0.04 -27.26 10.06
C PRO A 69 -0.64 -26.20 10.97
N LEU A 70 -0.48 -24.91 10.62
CA LEU A 70 -0.99 -23.80 11.42
C LEU A 70 -2.51 -23.78 11.44
N GLU A 71 -3.16 -23.97 10.28
CA GLU A 71 -4.62 -24.08 10.16
C GLU A 71 -5.15 -25.21 11.04
N LYS A 72 -4.50 -26.38 11.03
CA LYS A 72 -4.92 -27.53 11.82
C LYS A 72 -4.79 -27.30 13.33
N GLU A 73 -3.81 -26.52 13.76
CA GLU A 73 -3.66 -26.15 15.18
C GLU A 73 -4.76 -25.17 15.61
N GLU A 74 -5.05 -24.16 14.78
CA GLU A 74 -6.10 -23.19 15.05
C GLU A 74 -7.50 -23.79 14.95
N GLU A 75 -7.76 -24.68 14.00
CA GLU A 75 -9.02 -25.41 13.87
C GLU A 75 -9.36 -26.15 15.16
N LYS A 76 -8.39 -26.86 15.74
CA LYS A 76 -8.57 -27.54 17.03
C LYS A 76 -8.92 -26.57 18.15
N ARG A 77 -8.21 -25.44 18.24
CA ARG A 77 -8.48 -24.41 19.25
C ARG A 77 -9.88 -23.82 19.09
N ALA A 78 -10.28 -23.53 17.86
CA ALA A 78 -11.60 -22.98 17.55
C ALA A 78 -12.72 -23.97 17.91
N ILE A 79 -12.56 -25.25 17.57
CA ILE A 79 -13.51 -26.30 17.95
C ILE A 79 -13.63 -26.39 19.47
N GLU A 80 -12.51 -26.49 20.20
CA GLU A 80 -12.53 -26.57 21.66
C GLU A 80 -13.19 -25.35 22.32
N GLN A 81 -12.97 -24.14 21.78
CA GLN A 81 -13.60 -22.92 22.25
C GLN A 81 -15.11 -22.93 21.97
N ALA A 82 -15.52 -23.33 20.76
CA ALA A 82 -16.93 -23.42 20.38
C ALA A 82 -17.68 -24.44 21.24
N GLU A 83 -17.09 -25.61 21.49
CA GLU A 83 -17.68 -26.63 22.37
C GLU A 83 -17.86 -26.12 23.81
N LYS A 84 -16.85 -25.44 24.37
CA LYS A 84 -16.95 -24.84 25.71
C LYS A 84 -18.04 -23.78 25.76
N TYR A 85 -18.05 -22.86 24.81
CA TYR A 85 -19.07 -21.81 24.74
C TYR A 85 -20.47 -22.42 24.64
N PHE A 86 -20.65 -23.42 23.76
CA PHE A 86 -21.94 -24.10 23.57
C PHE A 86 -22.40 -24.80 24.85
N ALA A 87 -21.50 -25.45 25.58
CA ALA A 87 -21.80 -26.09 26.86
C ALA A 87 -22.22 -25.08 27.94
N GLU A 88 -21.63 -23.88 27.95
CA GLU A 88 -21.92 -22.83 28.93
C GLU A 88 -23.20 -22.05 28.61
N HIS A 89 -23.45 -21.73 27.35
CA HIS A 89 -24.50 -20.78 26.93
C HIS A 89 -25.71 -21.47 26.27
N GLY A 90 -25.57 -22.74 25.87
CA GLY A 90 -26.61 -23.51 25.20
C GLY A 90 -26.82 -23.13 23.73
N ALA A 91 -27.63 -23.92 23.04
CA ALA A 91 -27.81 -23.84 21.58
C ALA A 91 -28.42 -22.52 21.08
N GLU A 92 -29.35 -21.94 21.84
CA GLU A 92 -30.08 -20.71 21.43
C GLU A 92 -29.14 -19.49 21.37
N ARG A 93 -28.26 -19.33 22.36
CA ARG A 93 -27.27 -18.24 22.40
C ARG A 93 -26.17 -18.45 21.35
N PHE A 94 -25.69 -19.68 21.20
CA PHE A 94 -24.69 -20.02 20.20
C PHE A 94 -25.18 -19.70 18.78
N GLN A 95 -26.41 -20.11 18.43
CA GLN A 95 -26.98 -19.86 17.10
C GLN A 95 -27.25 -18.38 16.83
N LYS A 96 -27.48 -17.57 17.87
CA LYS A 96 -27.67 -16.11 17.74
C LYS A 96 -26.36 -15.35 17.55
N GLU A 97 -25.28 -15.79 18.19
CA GLU A 97 -24.01 -15.05 18.25
C GLU A 97 -23.01 -15.52 17.19
N PHE A 98 -23.10 -16.78 16.75
CA PHE A 98 -22.22 -17.40 15.74
C PHE A 98 -23.01 -17.98 14.54
N GLY A 99 -24.30 -17.63 14.41
CA GLY A 99 -25.13 -17.98 13.25
C GLY A 99 -24.79 -17.15 12.01
N GLU A 100 -25.53 -17.36 10.91
CA GLU A 100 -25.29 -16.80 9.55
C GLU A 100 -25.10 -15.26 9.43
N ASP A 101 -25.25 -14.49 10.50
CA ASP A 101 -25.09 -13.03 10.52
C ASP A 101 -23.61 -12.57 10.44
N ASP A 102 -22.64 -13.48 10.59
CA ASP A 102 -21.19 -13.19 10.51
C ASP A 102 -20.69 -12.87 9.08
N LEU A 103 -21.55 -13.02 8.07
CA LEU A 103 -21.23 -12.66 6.68
C LEU A 103 -21.34 -11.16 6.39
N GLU A 104 -21.89 -10.36 7.32
CA GLU A 104 -22.08 -8.92 7.15
C GLU A 104 -20.98 -8.05 7.80
N GLU A 105 -20.01 -8.64 8.51
CA GLU A 105 -18.87 -7.86 8.99
C GLU A 105 -17.97 -7.46 7.83
N ASP A 106 -18.00 -6.17 7.49
CA ASP A 106 -17.13 -5.58 6.48
C ASP A 106 -15.66 -5.72 6.91
N ILE A 107 -14.99 -6.73 6.36
CA ILE A 107 -13.57 -7.02 6.57
C ILE A 107 -12.66 -5.85 6.15
N TYR A 108 -13.15 -4.88 5.38
CA TYR A 108 -12.44 -3.67 4.98
C TYR A 108 -12.78 -2.46 5.84
N LYS A 109 -13.56 -2.64 6.91
CA LYS A 109 -13.87 -1.58 7.85
C LYS A 109 -12.58 -1.15 8.54
N ILE A 110 -12.07 0.01 8.12
CA ILE A 110 -10.96 0.68 8.78
C ILE A 110 -11.49 1.11 10.15
N HIS A 111 -11.16 0.33 11.16
CA HIS A 111 -11.33 0.75 12.53
C HIS A 111 -10.33 1.89 12.74
N ASP A 112 -10.79 3.02 13.29
CA ASP A 112 -9.91 4.11 13.73
C ASP A 112 -9.03 3.58 14.87
N VAL A 113 -8.01 2.79 14.53
CA VAL A 113 -6.89 2.49 15.39
C VAL A 113 -6.17 3.81 15.52
N GLY A 114 -6.44 4.49 16.65
CA GLY A 114 -5.86 5.77 16.98
C GLY A 114 -4.39 5.77 16.61
N VAL A 115 -4.00 6.76 15.79
CA VAL A 115 -2.66 6.99 15.27
C VAL A 115 -1.63 6.58 16.31
N ILE A 116 -0.98 5.42 16.15
CA ILE A 116 0.22 5.11 16.92
C ILE A 116 1.24 6.13 16.43
N PRO A 117 1.63 7.14 17.24
CA PRO A 117 2.61 8.10 16.78
C PRO A 117 3.94 7.34 16.72
N TYR A 118 4.44 7.09 15.52
CA TYR A 118 5.84 6.73 15.31
C TYR A 118 6.69 7.93 15.72
N ILE A 119 6.91 8.08 17.03
CA ILE A 119 7.97 8.93 17.56
C ILE A 119 9.24 8.10 17.43
N LEU A 120 10.01 8.52 16.41
CA LEU A 120 11.45 8.37 16.25
C LEU A 120 12.17 7.91 17.53
N LEU A 121 12.59 6.64 17.58
CA LEU A 121 13.73 6.22 18.38
C LEU A 121 14.95 6.14 17.45
N PHE A 122 15.41 7.30 17.04
CA PHE A 122 16.81 7.52 16.69
C PHE A 122 17.30 8.65 17.59
N GLU A 123 17.97 8.29 18.68
CA GLU A 123 19.00 9.12 19.31
C GLU A 123 19.95 8.21 20.10
N ASP A 124 21.22 8.32 19.72
CA ASP A 124 22.51 7.96 20.35
C ASP A 124 22.78 6.56 20.95
#